data_AF-A0A645JIS9-F1
#
_entry.id   AF-A0A645JIS9-F1
#
_cell.length_a   1.000
_cell.length_b   1.000
_cell.length_c   1.000
_cell.angle_alpha   90.00
_cell.angle_beta   90.00
_cell.angle_gamma   90.00
#
_symmetry.space_group_name_H-M   'P 1'
#
loop_
_entity.id
_entity.type
_entity.pdbx_description
1 polymer ?
#
loop_
_entity_poly.entity_id
_entity_poly.type
_entity_poly.pdbx_seq_one_letter_code
_entity_poly.pdbx_strand_id
1 'polypeptide(L)'
;MLHDLTQAARYCDHCVVMGDGRVLRQGSPDQALSWSAVAQDFAVDSWVTHDPDGQRPVIQPRRRMRDTDPETWPSTMPAELHHKQR
;
A
#
# COMPACT_ATOMS: atom_id res chain seq x y z
N MET A 1 11.58 -14.72 -1.88
CA MET A 1 10.25 -14.43 -2.46
C MET A 1 9.24 -14.42 -1.34
N LEU A 2 8.89 -13.24 -0.83
CA LEU A 2 7.66 -13.06 -0.07
C LEU A 2 6.73 -12.28 -1.00
N HIS A 3 5.75 -12.96 -1.56
CA HIS A 3 4.89 -12.44 -2.63
C HIS A 3 3.77 -11.53 -2.11
N ASP A 4 3.68 -11.36 -0.79
CA ASP A 4 2.56 -10.71 -0.12
C ASP A 4 3.07 -9.52 0.72
N LEU A 5 2.66 -8.30 0.33
CA LEU A 5 3.03 -7.05 1.00
C LEU A 5 2.50 -6.99 2.44
N THR A 6 1.35 -7.57 2.74
CA THR A 6 0.80 -7.65 4.10
C THR A 6 1.67 -8.53 4.97
N GLN A 7 2.15 -9.65 4.42
CA GLN A 7 3.06 -10.52 5.16
C GLN A 7 4.40 -9.81 5.44
N ALA A 8 4.93 -9.05 4.47
CA ALA A 8 6.14 -8.25 4.68
C ALA A 8 5.92 -7.21 5.78
N ALA A 9 4.84 -6.43 5.70
CA ALA A 9 4.47 -5.45 6.71
C ALA A 9 4.33 -6.07 8.10
N ARG A 10 3.70 -7.26 8.18
CA ARG A 10 3.41 -7.95 9.44
C ARG A 10 4.65 -8.41 10.19
N TYR A 11 5.69 -8.83 9.48
CA TYR A 11 6.85 -9.47 10.11
C TYR A 11 8.14 -8.65 10.05
N CYS A 12 8.20 -7.62 9.21
CA CYS A 12 9.39 -6.77 9.10
C CYS A 12 9.25 -5.52 9.94
N ASP A 13 10.28 -5.16 10.70
CA ASP A 13 10.37 -3.85 11.37
C ASP A 13 10.96 -2.78 10.43
N HIS A 14 11.62 -3.24 9.36
CA HIS A 14 12.19 -2.40 8.33
C HIS A 14 11.94 -3.00 6.95
N CYS A 15 11.43 -2.18 6.02
CA CYS A 15 11.13 -2.56 4.65
C CYS A 15 11.97 -1.71 3.68
N VAL A 16 12.45 -2.35 2.62
CA VAL A 16 13.16 -1.69 1.52
C VAL A 16 12.42 -2.03 0.22
N VAL A 17 11.92 -0.99 -0.45
CA VAL A 17 11.30 -1.11 -1.78
C VAL A 17 12.36 -0.80 -2.81
N MET A 18 12.54 -1.71 -3.78
CA MET A 18 13.54 -1.59 -4.83
C MET A 18 12.90 -1.70 -6.22
N GLY A 19 13.46 -0.97 -7.18
CA GLY A 19 13.09 -1.02 -8.59
C GLY A 19 14.28 -0.56 -9.44
N ASP A 20 14.46 -1.10 -10.63
CA ASP A 20 15.59 -0.79 -11.53
C ASP A 20 16.98 -0.88 -10.87
N GLY A 21 17.15 -1.82 -9.94
CA GLY A 21 18.41 -2.02 -9.21
C GLY A 21 18.75 -0.94 -8.18
N ARG A 22 17.82 -0.03 -7.85
CA ARG A 22 17.99 1.01 -6.84
C ARG A 22 16.94 0.91 -5.72
N VAL A 23 17.27 1.46 -4.56
CA VAL A 23 16.31 1.66 -3.46
C VAL A 23 15.41 2.83 -3.83
N LEU A 24 14.10 2.57 -3.88
CA LEU A 24 13.07 3.58 -4.10
C LEU A 24 12.61 4.16 -2.76
N ARG A 25 12.40 3.30 -1.75
CA ARG A 25 11.99 3.67 -0.39
C ARG A 25 12.60 2.73 0.64
N GLN A 26 12.80 3.23 1.84
CA GLN A 26 13.22 2.44 2.98
C GLN A 26 12.69 3.05 4.28
N GLY A 27 12.35 2.23 5.27
CA GLY A 27 11.80 2.71 6.53
C GLY A 27 10.96 1.67 7.25
N SER A 28 10.09 2.13 8.14
CA SER A 28 9.06 1.25 8.72
C SER A 28 8.09 0.75 7.64
N PRO A 29 7.33 -0.33 7.91
CA PRO A 29 6.25 -0.77 7.02
C PRO A 29 5.30 0.35 6.58
N ASP A 30 4.87 1.24 7.49
CA ASP A 30 3.98 2.37 7.15
C ASP A 30 4.62 3.37 6.19
N GLN A 31 5.93 3.59 6.30
CA GLN A 31 6.66 4.50 5.44
C GLN A 31 6.89 3.90 4.05
N ALA A 32 7.28 2.62 4.01
CA ALA A 32 7.66 1.93 2.79
C ALA A 32 6.46 1.39 1.98
N LEU A 33 5.36 1.04 2.65
CA LEU A 33 4.17 0.39 2.07
C LEU A 33 2.90 1.24 2.22
N SER A 34 3.04 2.56 2.23
CA SER A 34 1.90 3.48 2.18
C SER A 34 1.09 3.30 0.89
N TRP A 35 -0.15 3.78 0.89
CA TRP A 35 -1.01 3.71 -0.30
C TRP A 35 -0.33 4.31 -1.54
N SER A 36 0.33 5.46 -1.41
CA SER A 36 1.03 6.09 -2.53
C SER A 36 2.25 5.28 -2.98
N ALA A 37 3.00 4.67 -2.05
CA ALA A 37 4.12 3.80 -2.39
C ALA A 37 3.67 2.56 -3.16
N VAL A 38 2.59 1.89 -2.73
CA VAL A 38 2.06 0.71 -3.40
C VAL A 38 1.56 1.06 -4.81
N ALA A 39 0.85 2.18 -4.96
CA ALA A 39 0.39 2.64 -6.27
C ALA A 39 1.55 2.99 -7.21
N GLN A 40 2.55 3.75 -6.73
CA GLN A 40 3.63 4.29 -7.57
C GLN A 40 4.71 3.25 -7.90
N ASP A 41 5.14 2.46 -6.92
CA ASP A 41 6.34 1.62 -7.06
C ASP A 41 5.99 0.19 -7.48
N PHE A 42 4.75 -0.27 -7.22
CA PHE A 42 4.28 -1.60 -7.58
C PHE A 42 3.22 -1.58 -8.69
N ALA A 43 2.70 -0.41 -9.08
CA ALA A 43 1.61 -0.26 -10.05
C ALA A 43 0.36 -1.07 -9.67
N VAL A 44 -0.06 -1.01 -8.40
CA VAL A 44 -1.24 -1.71 -7.87
C VAL A 44 -2.14 -0.75 -7.09
N ASP A 45 -3.41 -0.65 -7.49
CA ASP A 45 -4.45 -0.01 -6.68
C ASP A 45 -4.81 -0.96 -5.53
N SER A 46 -4.64 -0.50 -4.30
CA SER A 46 -4.82 -1.30 -3.09
C SER A 46 -5.54 -0.50 -2.03
N TRP A 47 -6.29 -1.18 -1.18
CA TRP A 47 -6.60 -0.63 0.13
C TRP A 47 -5.40 -0.86 1.05
N VAL A 48 -5.02 0.18 1.79
CA VAL A 48 -4.03 0.10 2.86
C VAL A 48 -4.74 0.52 4.14
N THR A 49 -4.91 -0.44 5.04
CA THR A 49 -5.49 -0.26 6.37
C THR A 49 -4.47 -0.69 7.42
N HIS A 50 -4.87 -0.80 8.68
CA HIS A 50 -4.05 -1.36 9.75
C HIS A 50 -4.66 -2.66 10.28
N ASP A 51 -3.82 -3.48 10.89
CA ASP A 51 -4.27 -4.64 11.67
C ASP A 51 -5.11 -4.21 12.89
N PRO A 52 -5.80 -5.14 13.57
CA PRO A 52 -6.67 -4.80 14.71
C PRO A 52 -5.94 -4.10 15.88
N ASP A 53 -4.63 -4.31 16.00
CA ASP A 53 -3.79 -3.70 17.03
C ASP A 53 -3.24 -2.32 16.59
N GLY A 54 -3.51 -1.91 15.34
CA GLY A 54 -3.11 -0.64 14.76
C GLY A 54 -1.61 -0.52 14.46
N GLN A 55 -0.84 -1.61 14.53
CA GLN A 55 0.62 -1.55 14.52
C GLN A 55 1.23 -1.77 13.14
N ARG A 56 0.53 -2.51 12.26
CA ARG A 56 1.10 -2.91 10.98
C ARG A 56 0.12 -2.71 9.84
N PRO A 57 0.57 -2.21 8.68
CA PRO A 57 -0.32 -2.02 7.56
C PRO A 57 -0.77 -3.36 6.98
N VAL A 58 -2.04 -3.40 6.58
CA VAL A 58 -2.67 -4.51 5.86
C VAL A 58 -2.99 -4.00 4.46
N ILE A 59 -2.39 -4.64 3.47
CA ILE A 59 -2.47 -4.26 2.06
C ILE A 59 -3.38 -5.27 1.36
N GLN A 60 -4.53 -4.80 0.88
CA GLN A 60 -5.46 -5.58 0.09
C GLN A 60 -5.44 -5.09 -1.36
N PRO A 61 -4.78 -5.82 -2.28
CA PRO A 61 -4.78 -5.48 -3.70
C PRO A 61 -6.20 -5.51 -4.26
N ARG A 62 -6.53 -4.51 -5.09
CA ARG A 62 -7.81 -4.42 -5.80
C ARG A 62 -7.63 -4.74 -7.27
N ARG A 63 -6.66 -4.08 -7.93
CA ARG A 63 -6.32 -4.30 -9.34
C ARG A 63 -4.92 -3.80 -9.66
N ARG A 64 -4.34 -4.33 -10.74
CA ARG A 64 -3.13 -3.74 -11.34
C ARG A 64 -3.49 -2.43 -12.04
N MET A 65 -2.68 -1.40 -11.80
CA MET A 65 -2.79 -0.11 -12.49
C MET A 65 -2.14 -0.21 -13.87
N ARG A 66 -2.73 0.46 -14.85
CA ARG A 66 -2.17 0.64 -16.19
C ARG A 66 -1.73 2.09 -16.36
N ASP A 67 -0.78 2.36 -17.26
CA ASP A 67 -0.33 3.71 -17.57
C ASP A 67 -1.45 4.65 -18.05
N THR A 68 -2.57 4.08 -18.51
CA THR A 68 -3.77 4.82 -18.94
C THR A 68 -4.77 5.09 -17.83
N ASP A 69 -4.56 4.56 -16.61
CA ASP A 69 -5.46 4.84 -15.51
C ASP A 69 -5.26 6.31 -15.07
N PRO A 70 -6.32 7.13 -14.96
CA PRO A 70 -6.20 8.53 -14.60
C PRO A 70 -5.48 8.68 -13.26
N GLU A 71 -4.61 9.70 -13.17
CA GLU A 71 -3.75 9.98 -12.04
C GLU A 71 -4.54 10.07 -10.72
N THR A 72 -4.52 8.95 -9.99
CA THR A 72 -4.77 8.77 -8.56
C THR A 72 -6.04 9.36 -7.91
N TRP A 73 -6.78 8.45 -7.28
CA TRP A 73 -7.74 8.73 -6.21
C TRP A 73 -7.15 9.72 -5.18
N PRO A 74 -7.91 10.72 -4.69
CA PRO A 74 -7.34 11.76 -3.85
C PRO A 74 -6.77 11.17 -2.56
N SER A 75 -5.52 11.54 -2.22
CA SER A 75 -4.83 11.20 -0.96
C SER A 75 -5.56 11.67 0.31
N THR A 76 -6.68 12.38 0.16
CA THR A 76 -7.61 12.72 1.23
C THR A 76 -8.97 12.08 0.90
N MET A 77 -9.21 10.86 1.37
CA MET A 77 -10.59 10.38 1.49
C MET A 77 -11.28 11.26 2.55
N PRO A 78 -12.43 11.90 2.26
CA PRO A 78 -13.26 12.46 3.32
C PRO A 78 -13.80 11.32 4.18
N ALA A 79 -13.96 11.55 5.48
CA ALA A 79 -14.33 10.57 6.50
C ALA A 79 -15.75 9.93 6.33
N GLU A 80 -16.39 10.05 5.16
CA GLU A 80 -17.82 9.78 4.98
C GLU A 80 -18.18 8.48 4.24
N LEU A 81 -17.22 7.60 3.96
CA LEU A 81 -17.54 6.29 3.37
C LEU A 81 -17.87 5.22 4.44
N HIS A 82 -18.79 5.55 5.36
CA HIS A 82 -19.31 4.59 6.35
C HIS A 82 -20.72 4.06 6.04
N HIS A 83 -21.29 4.34 4.86
CA HIS A 83 -22.72 4.02 4.65
C HIS A 83 -23.03 3.50 3.23
N LYS A 84 -23.04 2.17 3.09
CA LYS A 84 -24.19 1.35 2.64
C LYS A 84 -23.75 -0.05 2.19
N GLN A 85 -23.75 -1.00 3.12
CA GLN A 85 -24.13 -2.37 2.77
C GLN A 85 -25.64 -2.38 2.57
N ARG A 86 -26.08 -2.78 1.37
CA ARG A 86 -27.39 -3.41 1.17
C ARG A 86 -27.16 -4.90 1.04
#